data_AF-A0A5M3MYF8-F1
#
_entry.id   AF-A0A5M3MYF8-F1
#
_cell.length_a   1.000
_cell.length_b   1.000
_cell.length_c   1.000
_cell.angle_alpha   90.00
_cell.angle_beta   90.00
_cell.angle_gamma   90.00
#
_symmetry.space_group_name_H-M   'P 1'
#
loop_
_entity.id
_entity.type
_entity.pdbx_description
1 polymer ?
#
loop_
_entity_poly.entity_id
_entity_poly.type
_entity_poly.pdbx_seq_one_letter_code
_entity_poly.pdbx_strand_id
1 'polypeptide(L)'
;MNSMRSTTLFQGSRSNIVYTVRTDTKTGKRTELCNGQGNVIAVWTRRDILPDTISWPQREGMPSMTVNKWLWKTQLPDKAQVHAVESPHGKLVWRTETTGHRHAVYLSPRLSRPIAYFTPKTEATSLALVLDSSAEPTRDDIVLSALILEHRLRTAYNAISAVGAQSSHSKSQCSHSRRQSRSDPERTRLIQTH
;
A
#
# COMPACT_ATOMS: atom_id res chain seq x y z
N MET A 1 0.83 1.56 16.15
CA MET A 1 0.91 1.30 14.69
C MET A 1 -0.21 0.36 14.29
N ASN A 2 -1.20 0.84 13.51
CA ASN A 2 -2.32 0.04 13.03
C ASN A 2 -1.84 -0.94 11.95
N SER A 3 -1.35 -2.08 12.43
CA SER A 3 -1.01 -3.24 11.61
C SER A 3 -2.28 -3.72 10.89
N MET A 4 -2.17 -4.17 9.63
CA MET A 4 -3.25 -4.90 8.91
C MET A 4 -3.48 -6.28 9.57
N ARG A 5 -3.80 -6.28 10.87
CA ARG A 5 -4.04 -7.46 11.70
C ARG A 5 -5.51 -7.77 11.57
N SER A 6 -5.83 -8.63 10.62
CA SER A 6 -7.19 -8.97 10.22
C SER A 6 -7.93 -7.82 9.54
N THR A 7 -8.24 -7.95 8.26
CA THR A 7 -9.06 -6.97 7.54
C THR A 7 -10.04 -7.72 6.67
N THR A 8 -11.31 -7.32 6.76
CA THR A 8 -12.37 -7.88 5.94
C THR A 8 -12.67 -6.90 4.81
N LEU A 9 -12.74 -7.41 3.59
CA LEU A 9 -13.12 -6.64 2.41
C LEU A 9 -14.58 -6.94 2.08
N PHE A 10 -15.34 -5.87 1.89
CA PHE A 10 -16.78 -5.92 1.65
C PHE A 10 -17.11 -5.45 0.24
N GLN A 11 -18.15 -6.02 -0.38
CA GLN A 11 -18.69 -5.55 -1.67
C GLN A 11 -20.03 -4.86 -1.46
N GLY A 12 -20.07 -3.56 -1.73
CA GLY A 12 -21.28 -2.73 -1.57
C GLY A 12 -21.59 -2.46 -0.10
N SER A 13 -22.25 -3.39 0.58
CA SER A 13 -22.65 -3.26 1.99
C SER A 13 -21.69 -4.01 2.93
N ARG A 14 -21.65 -3.60 4.19
CA ARG A 14 -20.84 -4.25 5.25
C ARG A 14 -21.29 -5.68 5.59
N SER A 15 -22.38 -6.17 5.03
CA SER A 15 -22.86 -7.54 5.25
C SER A 15 -22.30 -8.54 4.24
N ASN A 16 -21.79 -8.07 3.09
CA ASN A 16 -21.28 -8.95 2.04
C ASN A 16 -19.75 -9.03 2.08
N ILE A 17 -19.25 -10.00 2.85
CA ILE A 17 -17.81 -10.27 2.97
C ILE A 17 -17.33 -11.02 1.71
N VAL A 18 -16.46 -10.38 0.94
CA VAL A 18 -15.85 -11.02 -0.24
C VAL A 18 -14.50 -11.62 0.10
N TYR A 19 -13.71 -10.95 0.94
CA TYR A 19 -12.42 -11.46 1.37
C TYR A 19 -12.19 -11.23 2.86
N THR A 20 -11.39 -12.11 3.44
CA THR A 20 -10.80 -11.92 4.76
C THR A 20 -9.29 -12.04 4.64
N VAL A 21 -8.57 -11.00 5.05
CA VAL A 21 -7.10 -10.97 5.11
C VAL A 21 -6.69 -11.34 6.52
N ARG A 22 -5.98 -12.45 6.70
CA ARG A 22 -5.48 -12.91 8.00
C ARG A 22 -3.97 -12.76 8.05
N THR A 23 -3.48 -11.93 8.96
CA THR A 23 -2.03 -11.80 9.18
C THR A 23 -1.67 -12.49 10.48
N ASP A 24 -0.64 -13.35 10.47
CA ASP A 24 -0.09 -13.97 11.68
C ASP A 24 0.25 -12.88 12.70
N THR A 25 -0.38 -12.94 13.87
CA THR A 25 -0.23 -11.94 14.93
C THR A 25 1.09 -12.05 15.68
N LYS A 26 1.72 -13.24 15.68
CA LYS A 26 2.98 -13.49 16.38
C LYS A 26 4.15 -12.94 15.58
N THR A 27 4.24 -13.35 14.31
CA THR A 27 5.38 -12.96 13.46
C THR A 27 5.10 -11.71 12.65
N GLY A 28 3.84 -11.47 12.29
CA GLY A 28 3.50 -10.44 11.31
C GLY A 28 4.09 -10.71 9.94
N LYS A 29 4.57 -11.92 9.63
CA LYS A 29 5.28 -12.25 8.38
C LYS A 29 4.42 -13.00 7.38
N ARG A 30 3.44 -13.76 7.84
CA ARG A 30 2.54 -14.54 6.99
C ARG A 30 1.18 -13.86 6.88
N THR A 31 0.73 -13.62 5.67
CA THR A 31 -0.57 -13.04 5.35
C THR A 31 -1.33 -14.01 4.44
N GLU A 32 -2.51 -14.44 4.85
CA GLU A 32 -3.43 -15.26 4.06
C GLU A 32 -4.56 -14.38 3.53
N LEU A 33 -4.86 -14.54 2.24
CA LEU A 33 -6.06 -13.99 1.61
C LEU A 33 -7.09 -15.11 1.48
N CYS A 34 -8.17 -14.99 2.25
CA CYS A 34 -9.28 -15.95 2.23
C CYS A 34 -10.47 -15.37 1.47
N ASN A 35 -11.22 -16.22 0.76
CA ASN A 35 -12.51 -15.84 0.16
C ASN A 35 -13.61 -15.70 1.21
N GLY A 36 -14.83 -15.31 0.79
CA GLY A 36 -16.00 -15.19 1.66
C GLY A 36 -16.44 -16.49 2.35
N GLN A 37 -16.00 -17.65 1.85
CA GLN A 37 -16.25 -18.97 2.45
C GLN A 37 -15.15 -19.38 3.46
N GLY A 38 -14.11 -18.57 3.61
CA GLY A 38 -12.96 -18.85 4.49
C GLY A 38 -11.85 -19.67 3.84
N ASN A 39 -11.95 -20.03 2.57
CA ASN A 39 -10.92 -20.78 1.87
C ASN A 39 -9.72 -19.90 1.52
N VAL A 40 -8.49 -20.39 1.70
CA VAL A 40 -7.26 -19.65 1.43
C VAL A 40 -6.96 -19.64 -0.07
N ILE A 41 -7.13 -18.49 -0.71
CA ILE A 41 -6.85 -18.30 -2.15
C ILE A 41 -5.35 -18.06 -2.37
N ALA A 42 -4.73 -17.25 -1.51
CA ALA A 42 -3.33 -16.90 -1.64
C ALA A 42 -2.66 -16.73 -0.28
N VAL A 43 -1.37 -17.03 -0.22
CA VAL A 43 -0.51 -16.81 0.95
C VAL A 43 0.66 -15.97 0.53
N TRP A 44 0.86 -14.85 1.22
CA TRP A 44 2.04 -13.99 1.09
C TRP A 44 2.91 -14.13 2.34
N THR A 45 4.15 -14.56 2.13
CA THR A 45 5.14 -14.75 3.19
C THR A 45 6.26 -13.74 3.04
N ARG A 46 6.39 -12.87 4.05
CA ARG A 46 7.46 -11.89 4.20
C ARG A 46 8.67 -12.51 4.84
N ARG A 47 9.86 -12.16 4.36
CA ARG A 47 11.13 -12.67 4.86
C ARG A 47 12.09 -11.52 5.08
N ASP A 48 12.89 -11.58 6.14
CA ASP A 48 13.78 -10.46 6.50
C ASP A 48 15.03 -10.43 5.60
N ILE A 49 15.55 -11.61 5.26
CA ILE A 49 16.81 -11.77 4.49
C ILE A 49 16.52 -12.17 3.05
N LEU A 50 15.54 -13.05 2.84
CA LEU A 50 15.20 -13.57 1.52
C LEU A 50 14.08 -12.73 0.87
N PRO A 51 13.88 -12.80 -0.46
CA PRO A 51 12.74 -12.18 -1.10
C PRO A 51 11.41 -12.75 -0.57
N ASP A 52 10.43 -11.88 -0.42
CA ASP A 52 9.05 -12.28 -0.14
C ASP A 52 8.54 -13.27 -1.19
N THR A 53 7.72 -14.21 -0.75
CA THR A 53 7.14 -15.25 -1.60
C THR A 53 5.62 -15.24 -1.54
N ILE A 54 4.99 -15.71 -2.61
CA ILE A 54 3.55 -15.93 -2.71
C ILE A 54 3.27 -17.34 -3.22
N SER A 55 2.18 -17.93 -2.74
CA SER A 55 1.65 -19.20 -3.21
C SER A 55 0.12 -19.14 -3.30
N TRP A 56 -0.46 -20.00 -4.14
CA TRP A 56 -1.91 -20.11 -4.34
C TRP A 56 -2.37 -21.54 -4.05
N PRO A 57 -2.76 -21.85 -2.80
CA PRO A 57 -3.11 -23.22 -2.42
C PRO A 57 -4.23 -23.85 -3.25
N GLN A 58 -5.12 -23.02 -3.82
CA GLN A 58 -6.24 -23.47 -4.65
C GLN A 58 -5.92 -23.58 -6.15
N ARG A 59 -4.77 -23.09 -6.61
CA ARG A 59 -4.36 -23.22 -8.01
C ARG A 59 -3.45 -24.45 -8.11
N GLU A 60 -4.02 -25.58 -8.51
CA GLU A 60 -3.26 -26.84 -8.65
C GLU A 60 -2.03 -26.66 -9.55
N GLY A 61 -0.89 -27.22 -9.12
CA GLY A 61 0.36 -27.18 -9.88
C GLY A 61 1.08 -25.83 -9.94
N MET A 62 0.56 -24.76 -9.31
CA MET A 62 1.24 -23.46 -9.26
C MET A 62 2.31 -23.45 -8.15
N PRO A 63 3.61 -23.40 -8.49
CA PRO A 63 4.65 -23.32 -7.47
C PRO A 63 4.62 -21.97 -6.76
N SER A 64 5.15 -21.94 -5.54
CA SER A 64 5.46 -20.69 -4.86
C SER A 64 6.45 -19.88 -5.71
N MET A 65 6.23 -18.56 -5.81
CA MET A 65 7.13 -17.66 -6.54
C MET A 65 7.47 -16.43 -5.72
N THR A 66 8.55 -15.73 -6.08
CA THR A 66 8.92 -14.49 -5.41
C THR A 66 7.99 -13.36 -5.81
N VAL A 67 7.69 -12.44 -4.88
CA VAL A 67 6.84 -11.28 -5.16
C VAL A 67 7.41 -10.44 -6.30
N ASN A 68 8.73 -10.28 -6.40
CA ASN A 68 9.34 -9.48 -7.47
C ASN A 68 9.20 -10.14 -8.85
N LYS A 69 9.11 -11.47 -8.92
CA LYS A 69 8.86 -12.19 -10.17
C LYS A 69 7.40 -12.05 -10.59
N TRP A 70 6.47 -12.12 -9.64
CA TRP A 70 5.03 -12.03 -9.94
C TRP A 70 4.51 -10.61 -10.13
N LEU A 71 4.95 -9.68 -9.28
CA LEU A 71 4.64 -8.25 -9.28
C LEU A 71 5.92 -7.46 -9.54
N TRP A 72 6.27 -7.34 -10.82
CA TRP A 72 7.54 -6.72 -11.24
C TRP A 72 7.37 -5.25 -11.57
N LYS A 73 8.46 -4.49 -11.47
CA LYS A 73 8.51 -3.10 -11.95
C LYS A 73 8.81 -3.10 -13.44
N THR A 74 8.13 -2.24 -14.19
CA THR A 74 8.40 -2.06 -15.62
C THR A 74 8.11 -0.62 -16.02
N GLN A 75 8.46 -0.27 -17.25
CA GLN A 75 8.27 1.06 -17.80
C GLN A 75 7.39 0.97 -19.04
N LEU A 76 6.42 1.88 -19.12
CA LEU A 76 5.53 1.99 -20.27
C LEU A 76 6.17 2.85 -21.39
N PRO A 77 5.59 2.88 -22.60
CA PRO A 77 6.11 3.69 -23.71
C PRO A 77 6.19 5.20 -23.39
N ASP A 78 5.32 5.70 -22.52
CA ASP A 78 5.30 7.07 -22.00
C ASP A 78 6.35 7.31 -20.90
N LYS A 79 7.25 6.34 -20.65
CA LYS A 79 8.27 6.34 -19.61
C LYS A 79 7.73 6.28 -18.17
N ALA A 80 6.42 6.10 -17.97
CA ALA A 80 5.86 5.94 -16.63
C ALA A 80 6.34 4.63 -15.99
N GLN A 81 6.83 4.73 -14.75
CA GLN A 81 7.20 3.57 -13.94
C GLN A 81 5.93 2.94 -13.36
N VAL A 82 5.77 1.65 -13.58
CA VAL A 82 4.58 0.90 -13.18
C VAL A 82 4.94 -0.42 -12.55
N HIS A 83 3.97 -1.02 -11.84
CA HIS A 83 4.05 -2.41 -11.45
C HIS A 83 3.14 -3.24 -12.35
N ALA A 84 3.60 -4.42 -12.77
CA ALA A 84 2.82 -5.32 -13.61
C ALA A 84 2.67 -6.70 -12.96
N VAL A 85 1.55 -7.36 -13.22
CA VAL A 85 1.24 -8.73 -12.83
C VAL A 85 0.71 -9.48 -14.04
N GLU A 86 1.19 -10.69 -14.24
CA GLU A 86 0.60 -11.61 -15.22
C GLU A 86 -0.51 -12.41 -14.52
N SER A 87 -1.74 -12.32 -15.04
CA SER A 87 -2.87 -13.13 -14.57
C SER A 87 -3.33 -14.06 -15.70
N PRO A 88 -4.07 -15.14 -15.36
CA PRO A 88 -4.68 -16.01 -16.38
C PRO A 88 -5.60 -15.28 -17.37
N HIS A 89 -6.10 -14.10 -17.00
CA HIS A 89 -7.02 -13.30 -17.83
C HIS A 89 -6.35 -12.05 -18.44
N GLY A 90 -5.02 -12.00 -18.40
CA GLY A 90 -4.22 -10.94 -19.01
C GLY A 90 -3.37 -10.16 -18.02
N LYS A 91 -2.56 -9.26 -18.57
CA LYS A 91 -1.58 -8.48 -17.83
C LYS A 91 -2.23 -7.28 -17.15
N LEU A 92 -2.12 -7.23 -15.83
CA LEU A 92 -2.55 -6.12 -14.98
C LEU A 92 -1.41 -5.11 -14.84
N VAL A 93 -1.72 -3.82 -14.92
CA VAL A 93 -0.74 -2.74 -14.78
C VAL A 93 -1.21 -1.76 -13.71
N TRP A 94 -0.45 -1.67 -12.62
CA TRP A 94 -0.61 -0.70 -11.55
C TRP A 94 0.15 0.58 -11.88
N ARG A 95 -0.58 1.69 -12.03
CA ARG A 95 -0.02 3.03 -12.19
C ARG A 95 -0.26 3.84 -10.93
N THR A 96 0.69 4.73 -10.63
CA THR A 96 0.42 5.88 -9.74
C THR A 96 -0.18 6.96 -10.60
N GLU A 97 -1.41 7.38 -10.32
CA GLU A 97 -2.10 8.40 -11.10
C GLU A 97 -1.99 9.74 -10.40
N THR A 98 -1.73 10.81 -11.15
CA THR A 98 -1.56 12.16 -10.60
C THR A 98 -2.89 12.85 -10.34
N THR A 99 -3.98 12.40 -10.96
CA THR A 99 -5.28 13.08 -11.03
C THR A 99 -6.28 12.64 -9.96
N GLY A 100 -5.82 12.11 -8.83
CA GLY A 100 -6.64 11.90 -7.62
C GLY A 100 -6.72 10.47 -7.10
N HIS A 101 -6.15 9.49 -7.80
CA HIS A 101 -6.04 8.11 -7.33
C HIS A 101 -4.61 7.78 -6.92
N ARG A 102 -4.45 7.23 -5.70
CA ARG A 102 -3.11 6.86 -5.20
C ARG A 102 -2.48 5.78 -6.07
N HIS A 103 -3.25 4.75 -6.40
CA HIS A 103 -2.90 3.77 -7.43
C HIS A 103 -4.15 3.26 -8.13
N ALA A 104 -4.01 3.00 -9.43
CA ALA A 104 -5.05 2.45 -10.29
C ALA A 104 -4.52 1.27 -11.12
N VAL A 105 -5.37 0.28 -11.36
CA VAL A 105 -5.11 -0.94 -12.14
C VAL A 105 -5.76 -0.81 -13.49
N TYR A 106 -5.01 -1.15 -14.53
CA TYR A 106 -5.48 -1.22 -15.90
C TYR A 106 -5.22 -2.61 -16.47
N LEU A 107 -6.05 -3.03 -17.41
CA LEU A 107 -5.85 -4.28 -18.15
C LEU A 107 -5.09 -3.97 -19.42
N SER A 108 -3.86 -4.45 -19.58
CA SER A 108 -3.07 -4.22 -20.80
C SER A 108 -3.67 -5.00 -21.99
N PRO A 109 -3.78 -4.40 -23.19
CA PRO A 109 -3.27 -3.09 -23.60
C PRO A 109 -4.24 -1.90 -23.38
N ARG A 110 -5.41 -2.13 -22.77
CA ARG A 110 -6.44 -1.11 -22.54
C ARG A 110 -6.10 -0.23 -21.32
N LEU A 111 -5.28 0.78 -21.56
CA LEU A 111 -4.78 1.68 -20.52
C LEU A 111 -5.58 2.99 -20.40
N SER A 112 -6.74 3.08 -21.07
CA SER A 112 -7.60 4.28 -21.08
C SER A 112 -8.54 4.36 -19.88
N ARG A 113 -8.95 3.23 -19.29
CA ARG A 113 -9.87 3.18 -18.14
C ARG A 113 -9.37 2.20 -17.10
N PRO A 114 -9.27 2.59 -15.82
CA PRO A 114 -8.90 1.65 -14.78
C PRO A 114 -10.04 0.65 -14.52
N ILE A 115 -9.67 -0.58 -14.17
CA ILE A 115 -10.59 -1.63 -13.72
C ILE A 115 -10.62 -1.78 -12.21
N ALA A 116 -9.65 -1.18 -11.50
CA ALA A 116 -9.66 -1.04 -10.06
C ALA A 116 -8.83 0.18 -9.63
N TYR A 117 -9.11 0.77 -8.47
CA TYR A 117 -8.32 1.89 -7.94
C TYR A 117 -8.49 2.06 -6.43
N PHE A 118 -7.51 2.70 -5.79
CA PHE A 118 -7.62 3.11 -4.39
C PHE A 118 -8.32 4.46 -4.26
N THR A 119 -9.30 4.50 -3.38
CA THR A 119 -9.89 5.76 -2.88
C THR A 119 -9.12 6.22 -1.65
N PRO A 120 -8.62 7.46 -1.63
CA PRO A 120 -7.92 7.99 -0.46
C PRO A 120 -8.78 7.90 0.80
N LYS A 121 -8.11 7.69 1.94
CA LYS A 121 -8.76 7.82 3.24
C LYS A 121 -9.16 9.30 3.44
N THR A 122 -10.42 9.54 3.75
CA THR A 122 -10.92 10.85 4.19
C THR A 122 -11.33 10.79 5.67
N GLU A 123 -11.81 11.89 6.24
CA GLU A 123 -12.40 11.87 7.58
C GLU A 123 -13.66 11.00 7.63
N ALA A 124 -14.42 10.97 6.54
CA ALA A 124 -15.68 10.22 6.42
C ALA A 124 -15.47 8.78 5.93
N THR A 125 -14.39 8.51 5.19
CA THR A 125 -14.18 7.23 4.50
C THR A 125 -12.83 6.60 4.81
N SER A 126 -12.84 5.30 5.10
CA SER A 126 -11.62 4.50 5.12
C SER A 126 -11.05 4.34 3.71
N LEU A 127 -9.73 4.11 3.62
CA LEU A 127 -9.09 3.66 2.38
C LEU A 127 -9.84 2.45 1.84
N ALA A 128 -10.34 2.53 0.61
CA ALA A 128 -11.05 1.43 -0.04
C ALA A 128 -10.46 1.15 -1.43
N LEU A 129 -10.43 -0.13 -1.80
CA LEU A 129 -10.13 -0.57 -3.15
C LEU A 129 -11.46 -0.73 -3.90
N VAL A 130 -11.67 0.06 -4.93
CA VAL A 130 -12.86 0.01 -5.79
C VAL A 130 -12.54 -0.84 -7.00
N LEU A 131 -13.43 -1.76 -7.37
CA LEU A 131 -13.28 -2.65 -8.52
C LEU A 131 -14.48 -2.48 -9.47
N ASP A 132 -14.18 -2.39 -10.77
CA ASP A 132 -15.16 -2.46 -11.84
C ASP A 132 -15.60 -3.92 -12.05
N SER A 133 -16.82 -4.15 -12.52
CA SER A 133 -17.32 -5.52 -12.81
C SER A 133 -16.43 -6.28 -13.81
N SER A 134 -15.74 -5.60 -14.71
CA SER A 134 -14.78 -6.22 -15.63
C SER A 134 -13.53 -6.77 -14.94
N ALA A 135 -13.27 -6.40 -13.68
CA ALA A 135 -12.18 -6.91 -12.88
C ALA A 135 -12.48 -8.28 -12.25
N GLU A 136 -13.74 -8.75 -12.26
CA GLU A 136 -14.16 -9.99 -11.59
C GLU A 136 -13.28 -11.22 -11.93
N PRO A 137 -12.90 -11.49 -13.19
CA PRO A 137 -12.01 -12.61 -13.51
C PRO A 137 -10.62 -12.51 -12.87
N THR A 138 -10.14 -11.29 -12.60
CA THR A 138 -8.79 -11.01 -12.06
C THR A 138 -8.81 -10.53 -10.62
N ARG A 139 -9.97 -10.62 -9.96
CA ARG A 139 -10.23 -10.01 -8.67
C ARG A 139 -9.23 -10.43 -7.60
N ASP A 140 -8.92 -11.73 -7.54
CA ASP A 140 -7.97 -12.30 -6.57
C ASP A 140 -6.56 -11.72 -6.74
N ASP A 141 -6.08 -11.65 -7.98
CA ASP A 141 -4.74 -11.13 -8.29
C ASP A 141 -4.66 -9.61 -8.03
N ILE A 142 -5.74 -8.87 -8.31
CA ILE A 142 -5.87 -7.44 -7.99
C ILE A 142 -5.81 -7.24 -6.47
N VAL A 143 -6.62 -7.96 -5.69
CA VAL A 143 -6.65 -7.79 -4.23
C VAL A 143 -5.31 -8.16 -3.61
N LEU A 144 -4.69 -9.26 -4.04
CA LEU A 144 -3.39 -9.67 -3.52
C LEU A 144 -2.28 -8.65 -3.84
N SER A 145 -2.22 -8.17 -5.09
CA SER A 145 -1.21 -7.19 -5.50
C SER A 145 -1.44 -5.83 -4.83
N ALA A 146 -2.69 -5.43 -4.62
CA ALA A 146 -3.06 -4.24 -3.85
C ALA A 146 -2.52 -4.28 -2.41
N LEU A 147 -2.69 -5.41 -1.72
CA LEU A 147 -2.19 -5.60 -0.36
C LEU A 147 -0.67 -5.48 -0.27
N ILE A 148 0.04 -6.07 -1.24
CA ILE A 148 1.50 -6.03 -1.31
C ILE A 148 1.99 -4.60 -1.59
N LEU A 149 1.37 -3.90 -2.54
CA LEU A 149 1.74 -2.52 -2.87
C LEU A 149 1.49 -1.57 -1.69
N GLU A 150 0.33 -1.67 -1.05
CA GLU A 150 -0.01 -0.82 0.09
C GLU A 150 0.96 -1.05 1.26
N HIS A 151 1.36 -2.30 1.51
CA HIS A 151 2.39 -2.57 2.50
C HIS A 151 3.74 -1.94 2.14
N ARG A 152 4.21 -2.09 0.89
CA ARG A 152 5.46 -1.49 0.41
C ARG A 152 5.46 0.03 0.60
N LEU A 153 4.35 0.69 0.29
CA LEU A 153 4.21 2.13 0.49
C LEU A 153 4.32 2.53 1.95
N ARG A 154 3.66 1.81 2.86
CA ARG A 154 3.72 2.09 4.30
C ARG A 154 5.12 1.88 4.86
N THR A 155 5.79 0.80 4.45
CA THR A 155 7.16 0.52 4.89
C THR A 155 8.13 1.59 4.38
N ALA A 156 8.00 2.01 3.12
CA ALA A 156 8.81 3.10 2.58
C ALA A 156 8.59 4.44 3.31
N TYR A 157 7.32 4.79 3.60
CA TYR A 157 6.98 6.01 4.34
C TYR A 157 7.56 6.02 5.77
N ASN A 158 7.51 4.88 6.45
CA ASN A 158 8.06 4.72 7.79
C ASN A 158 9.60 4.84 7.79
N ALA A 159 10.28 4.29 6.78
CA ALA A 159 11.73 4.40 6.64
C ALA A 159 12.18 5.87 6.47
N ILE A 160 11.46 6.65 5.66
CA ILE A 160 11.74 8.08 5.46
C ILE A 160 11.52 8.87 6.76
N SER A 161 10.43 8.60 7.47
CA SER A 161 10.10 9.28 8.73
C SER A 161 11.13 9.00 9.83
N ALA A 162 11.66 7.77 9.90
CA ALA A 162 12.68 7.41 10.86
C ALA A 162 14.01 8.15 10.62
N VAL A 163 14.41 8.33 9.37
CA VAL A 163 15.62 9.08 9.00
C VAL A 163 15.46 10.57 9.32
N GLY A 164 14.28 11.15 9.08
CA GLY A 164 13.99 12.56 9.40
C GLY A 164 14.05 12.86 10.91
N ALA A 165 13.62 11.93 11.77
CA ALA A 165 13.62 12.11 13.22
C ALA A 165 15.05 12.13 13.82
N GLN A 166 15.97 11.30 13.31
CA GLN A 166 17.35 11.21 13.82
C GLN A 166 18.19 12.47 13.53
N SER A 167 17.82 13.26 12.52
CA SER A 167 18.46 14.53 12.18
C SER A 167 18.28 15.62 13.26
N SER A 168 17.25 15.50 14.11
CA SER A 168 16.86 16.58 15.05
C SER A 168 17.49 16.51 16.45
N HIS A 169 18.25 15.46 16.78
CA HIS A 169 18.83 15.26 18.12
C HIS A 169 20.35 15.57 18.23
N SER A 170 20.98 16.13 17.19
CA SER A 170 22.43 16.41 17.17
C SER A 170 22.81 17.90 17.23
N LYS A 171 22.02 18.75 17.90
CA LYS A 171 22.38 20.17 18.13
C LYS A 171 22.02 20.65 19.54
N SER A 172 22.60 20.04 20.56
CA SER A 172 22.53 20.57 21.94
C SER A 172 23.80 20.28 22.74
N GLN A 173 24.99 20.52 22.19
CA GLN A 173 26.19 20.65 23.01
C GLN A 173 27.25 21.53 22.33
N CYS A 174 27.02 22.84 22.36
CA CYS A 174 28.09 23.83 22.29
C CYS A 174 27.78 24.90 23.33
N SER A 175 28.30 24.66 24.53
CA SER A 175 28.24 25.58 25.66
C SER A 175 29.21 26.75 25.47
N HIS A 176 28.67 27.96 25.69
CA HIS A 176 29.31 29.11 26.35
C HIS A 176 30.45 29.86 25.62
N SER A 177 30.13 31.08 25.16
CA SER A 177 30.76 32.30 25.67
C SER A 177 29.95 33.58 25.35
N ARG A 178 29.28 34.10 26.40
CA ARG A 178 29.19 35.50 26.84
C ARG A 178 29.35 36.64 25.80
N ARG A 179 28.26 37.39 25.53
CA ARG A 179 28.18 38.84 25.83
C ARG A 179 26.74 39.38 25.71
N GLN A 180 26.36 40.15 26.73
CA GLN A 180 25.11 40.92 26.84
C GLN A 180 25.08 42.07 25.83
N SER A 181 23.91 42.40 25.30
CA SER A 181 23.36 43.76 25.38
C SER A 181 21.86 43.77 25.01
N ARG A 182 21.11 44.44 25.88
CA ARG A 182 19.67 44.74 25.84
C ARG A 182 19.33 45.71 24.71
N SER A 183 18.17 45.51 24.08
CA SER A 183 17.08 46.51 24.04
C SER A 183 15.80 45.90 23.42
N ASP A 184 14.76 45.87 24.25
CA ASP A 184 13.32 45.65 23.97
C ASP A 184 12.69 46.93 23.34
N PRO A 185 11.37 47.01 23.05
CA PRO A 185 10.46 46.06 22.39
C PRO A 185 9.48 46.79 21.40
N GLU A 186 8.80 46.09 20.50
CA GLU A 186 7.45 46.51 20.02
C GLU A 186 6.73 45.32 19.33
N ARG A 187 5.76 44.70 20.02
CA ARG A 187 4.31 44.73 19.75
C ARG A 187 3.90 44.53 18.27
N THR A 188 3.13 43.47 17.98
CA THR A 188 1.66 43.53 17.67
C THR A 188 1.07 42.22 17.09
N ARG A 189 0.14 41.63 17.86
CA ARG A 189 -1.17 40.95 17.58
C ARG A 189 -1.47 40.05 16.34
N LEU A 190 -2.13 38.91 16.67
CA LEU A 190 -3.38 38.26 16.13
C LEU A 190 -3.65 38.31 14.60
N ILE A 191 -4.17 37.25 13.95
CA ILE A 191 -5.53 36.69 14.09
C ILE A 191 -5.58 35.23 13.57
N GLN A 192 -6.44 34.44 14.20
CA GLN A 192 -6.92 33.12 13.80
C GLN A 192 -8.36 33.28 13.28
N THR A 193 -8.76 32.57 12.22
CA THR A 193 -10.15 32.50 11.77
C THR A 193 -10.57 31.07 11.42
N HIS A 194 -11.85 30.83 11.69
CA HIS A 194 -12.61 29.58 11.78
C HIS A 194 -12.59 28.69 10.54
#